data_AF-A0A1V6U608-F1
#
_entry.id   AF-A0A1V6U608-F1
#
_cell.length_a   1.000
_cell.length_b   1.000
_cell.length_c   1.000
_cell.angle_alpha   90.00
_cell.angle_beta   90.00
_cell.angle_gamma   90.00
#
_symmetry.space_group_name_H-M   'P 1'
#
loop_
_entity.id
_entity.type
_entity.pdbx_description
1 polymer ?
#
loop_
_entity_poly.entity_id
_entity_poly.type
_entity_poly.pdbx_seq_one_letter_code
_entity_poly.pdbx_strand_id
1 'polypeptide(L)'
;VRTPSDPSQVTPTASTLFSLVRRATTAEGGAEYYIVQLTAHGNAALRELCRTPEQREVWSWPSYEFLVKMKKDRTPVISADQVRSARPSYVNGLLIASRGVRYPGICHRSRQGHPFGKSIVRLPGTWEGCCANCKWKEQTAQCNVRNPNEPRYIPPASAPLPPPSRVEELTDSDEANDGNSAGGDGDRAGASGTAGAV
;
A
#
# COMPACT_ATOMS: atom_id res chain seq x y z
N VAL A 1 3.56 -11.93 -5.87
CA VAL A 1 2.13 -12.10 -5.49
C VAL A 1 1.70 -10.87 -4.71
N ARG A 2 0.53 -10.26 -4.98
CA ARG A 2 0.02 -9.12 -4.17
C ARG A 2 -0.68 -9.72 -2.96
N THR A 3 -0.35 -9.25 -1.75
CA THR A 3 -1.01 -9.74 -0.53
C THR A 3 -2.44 -9.19 -0.49
N PRO A 4 -3.48 -10.05 -0.44
CA PRO A 4 -4.85 -9.59 -0.25
C PRO A 4 -5.02 -9.07 1.17
N SER A 5 -5.88 -8.07 1.33
CA SER A 5 -6.32 -7.59 2.64
C SER A 5 -7.81 -7.40 2.61
N ASP A 6 -8.47 -7.85 3.68
CA ASP A 6 -9.89 -7.64 3.85
C ASP A 6 -10.14 -6.16 4.17
N PRO A 7 -10.91 -5.45 3.32
CA PRO A 7 -11.21 -4.04 3.53
C PRO A 7 -12.06 -3.77 4.79
N SER A 8 -12.59 -4.81 5.44
CA SER A 8 -13.45 -4.73 6.63
C SER A 8 -12.79 -5.19 7.94
N GLN A 9 -11.65 -5.89 7.92
CA GLN A 9 -11.07 -6.51 9.14
C GLN A 9 -9.62 -6.15 9.46
N VAL A 10 -8.75 -5.90 8.47
CA VAL A 10 -7.31 -5.71 8.73
C VAL A 10 -6.78 -4.57 7.92
N THR A 11 -6.59 -3.43 8.57
CA THR A 11 -6.02 -2.26 7.92
C THR A 11 -5.31 -1.38 8.95
N PRO A 12 -4.23 -0.67 8.54
CA PRO A 12 -3.56 0.27 9.42
C PRO A 12 -4.54 1.32 9.95
N THR A 13 -4.52 1.58 11.26
CA THR A 13 -5.41 2.49 12.00
C THR A 13 -5.06 3.97 11.81
N ALA A 14 -4.47 4.33 10.67
CA ALA A 14 -4.16 5.71 10.34
C ALA A 14 -5.42 6.46 9.87
N SER A 15 -5.53 7.74 10.25
CA SER A 15 -6.59 8.66 9.80
C SER A 15 -6.45 9.07 8.33
N THR A 16 -5.35 8.70 7.68
CA THR A 16 -5.08 8.99 6.28
C THR A 16 -5.78 8.00 5.35
N LEU A 17 -6.00 8.40 4.08
CA LEU A 17 -6.61 7.54 3.06
C LEU A 17 -5.75 6.30 2.73
N PHE A 18 -4.43 6.47 2.78
CA PHE A 18 -3.46 5.45 2.43
C PHE A 18 -2.49 5.21 3.59
N SER A 19 -2.11 3.95 3.78
CA SER A 19 -0.91 3.56 4.51
C SER A 19 0.22 3.38 3.51
N LEU A 20 1.35 4.00 3.80
CA LEU A 20 2.58 3.83 3.04
C LEU A 20 3.17 2.47 3.42
N VAL A 21 3.34 1.56 2.47
CA VAL A 21 3.95 0.25 2.77
C VAL A 21 5.45 0.33 2.53
N ARG A 22 5.86 0.74 1.32
CA ARG A 22 7.28 0.86 0.95
C ARG A 22 7.46 1.76 -0.28
N ARG A 23 8.67 2.29 -0.43
CA ARG A 23 9.08 2.97 -1.66
C ARG A 23 9.16 1.96 -2.80
N ALA A 24 8.68 2.32 -4.00
CA ALA A 24 8.86 1.48 -5.17
C ALA A 24 10.31 1.61 -5.68
N THR A 25 10.99 0.49 -5.90
CA THR A 25 12.39 0.45 -6.33
C THR A 25 12.62 0.96 -7.76
N THR A 26 11.57 1.05 -8.58
CA THR A 26 11.66 1.51 -9.97
C THR A 26 11.14 2.93 -10.13
N ALA A 27 12.05 3.90 -10.03
CA ALA A 27 11.83 5.28 -10.47
C ALA A 27 11.86 5.34 -12.02
N GLU A 28 10.81 4.84 -12.67
CA GLU A 28 10.76 4.93 -14.13
C GLU A 28 10.46 6.37 -14.57
N GLY A 29 11.50 7.06 -15.08
CA GLY A 29 11.38 8.43 -15.61
C GLY A 29 11.45 9.54 -14.56
N GLY A 30 12.16 9.31 -13.44
CA GLY A 30 12.43 10.32 -12.40
C GLY A 30 11.24 10.64 -11.49
N ALA A 31 10.08 10.04 -11.73
CA ALA A 31 8.93 10.14 -10.82
C ALA A 31 9.07 9.15 -9.65
N GLU A 32 8.76 9.63 -8.45
CA GLU A 32 8.78 8.82 -7.24
C GLU A 32 7.42 8.14 -7.03
N TYR A 33 7.42 6.83 -6.85
CA TYR A 33 6.22 6.03 -6.57
C TYR A 33 6.38 5.30 -5.25
N TYR A 34 5.26 5.14 -4.55
CA TYR A 34 5.18 4.34 -3.35
C TYR A 34 4.14 3.25 -3.53
N ILE A 35 4.42 2.10 -2.95
CA ILE A 35 3.46 1.03 -2.79
C ILE A 35 2.67 1.37 -1.54
N VAL A 36 1.37 1.56 -1.72
CA VAL A 36 0.42 1.94 -0.69
C VAL A 36 -0.70 0.93 -0.59
N GLN A 37 -1.40 0.97 0.53
CA GLN A 37 -2.62 0.23 0.77
C GLN A 37 -3.69 1.18 1.35
N LEU A 38 -4.97 0.92 1.07
CA LEU A 38 -6.05 1.64 1.75
C LEU A 38 -6.06 1.29 3.24
N THR A 39 -6.19 2.29 4.10
CA THR A 39 -6.39 2.12 5.55
C THR A 39 -7.84 1.70 5.85
N ALA A 40 -8.16 1.46 7.14
CA ALA A 40 -9.52 1.11 7.56
C ALA A 40 -10.45 2.29 7.26
N HIS A 41 -9.98 3.46 7.70
CA HIS A 41 -10.63 4.73 7.47
C HIS A 41 -10.75 5.02 5.97
N GLY A 42 -9.70 4.77 5.19
CA GLY A 42 -9.69 4.98 3.75
C GLY A 42 -10.65 4.05 2.99
N ASN A 43 -10.72 2.78 3.37
CA ASN A 43 -11.69 1.83 2.81
C ASN A 43 -13.13 2.19 3.18
N ALA A 44 -13.38 2.60 4.43
CA ALA A 44 -14.68 3.08 4.87
C ALA A 44 -15.09 4.36 4.13
N ALA A 45 -14.20 5.34 4.02
CA ALA A 45 -14.44 6.56 3.26
C ALA A 45 -14.71 6.26 1.77
N LEU A 46 -13.96 5.33 1.16
CA LEU A 46 -14.21 4.91 -0.22
C LEU A 46 -15.57 4.23 -0.38
N ARG A 47 -16.04 3.47 0.62
CA ARG A 47 -17.37 2.84 0.65
C ARG A 47 -18.48 3.89 0.53
N GLU A 48 -18.39 4.95 1.33
CA GLU A 48 -19.40 6.03 1.34
C GLU A 48 -19.48 6.77 0.00
N LEU A 49 -18.39 6.75 -0.78
CA LEU A 49 -18.34 7.34 -2.11
C LEU A 49 -18.89 6.41 -3.22
N CYS A 50 -19.17 5.13 -2.91
CA CYS A 50 -19.71 4.16 -3.86
C CYS A 50 -21.23 4.30 -4.02
N ARG A 51 -21.64 4.96 -5.11
CA ARG A 51 -23.04 5.30 -5.40
C ARG A 51 -23.78 4.28 -6.28
N THR A 52 -23.07 3.48 -7.08
CA THR A 52 -23.70 2.48 -7.95
C THR A 52 -23.59 1.05 -7.39
N PRO A 53 -24.48 0.13 -7.79
CA PRO A 53 -24.36 -1.28 -7.41
C PRO A 53 -23.02 -1.89 -7.83
N GLU A 54 -22.56 -1.60 -9.05
CA GLU A 54 -21.27 -2.06 -9.56
C GLU A 54 -20.09 -1.56 -8.71
N GLN A 55 -20.11 -0.29 -8.26
CA GLN A 55 -19.08 0.25 -7.36
C GLN A 55 -19.06 -0.47 -6.02
N ARG A 56 -20.24 -0.71 -5.43
CA ARG A 56 -20.37 -1.39 -4.12
C ARG A 56 -19.92 -2.83 -4.18
N GLU A 57 -20.26 -3.52 -5.28
CA GLU A 57 -19.80 -4.88 -5.53
C GLU A 57 -18.27 -4.93 -5.62
N VAL A 58 -17.65 -4.10 -6.48
CA VAL A 58 -16.19 -4.05 -6.60
C VAL A 58 -15.53 -3.63 -5.28
N TRP A 59 -16.15 -2.70 -4.53
CA TRP A 59 -15.64 -2.29 -3.22
C TRP A 59 -15.52 -3.46 -2.24
N SER A 60 -16.46 -4.42 -2.29
CA SER A 60 -16.48 -5.60 -1.40
C SER A 60 -15.38 -6.63 -1.70
N TRP A 61 -14.70 -6.52 -2.84
CA TRP A 61 -13.61 -7.42 -3.20
C TRP A 61 -12.35 -7.17 -2.36
N PRO A 62 -11.45 -8.17 -2.25
CA PRO A 62 -10.17 -8.00 -1.57
C PRO A 62 -9.41 -6.77 -2.07
N SER A 63 -8.86 -6.00 -1.14
CA SER A 63 -7.99 -4.87 -1.46
C SER A 63 -6.54 -5.35 -1.53
N TYR A 64 -5.79 -4.82 -2.47
CA TYR A 64 -4.38 -5.14 -2.69
C TYR A 64 -3.52 -3.88 -2.62
N GLU A 65 -2.24 -4.04 -2.30
CA GLU A 65 -1.24 -2.98 -2.42
C GLU A 65 -1.12 -2.46 -3.86
N PHE A 66 -1.10 -1.15 -4.07
CA PHE A 66 -0.99 -0.53 -5.39
C PHE A 66 -0.01 0.64 -5.40
N LEU A 67 0.42 1.04 -6.60
CA LEU A 67 1.34 2.16 -6.76
C LEU A 67 0.57 3.48 -6.73
N VAL A 68 1.12 4.47 -6.03
CA VAL A 68 0.70 5.86 -6.10
C VAL A 68 1.92 6.75 -6.33
N LYS A 69 1.81 7.65 -7.30
CA LYS A 69 2.82 8.66 -7.56
C LYS A 69 2.85 9.67 -6.42
N MET A 70 4.05 10.10 -6.04
CA MET A 70 4.25 11.17 -5.08
C MET A 70 4.68 12.47 -5.77
N LYS A 71 4.35 13.59 -5.14
CA LYS A 71 4.89 14.91 -5.45
C LYS A 71 6.30 15.04 -4.84
N LYS A 72 6.99 16.13 -5.20
CA LYS A 72 8.34 16.44 -4.68
C LYS A 72 8.39 16.60 -3.16
N ASP A 73 7.29 17.06 -2.56
CA ASP A 73 7.12 17.21 -1.10
C ASP A 73 6.76 15.89 -0.39
N ARG A 74 6.83 14.75 -1.10
CA ARG A 74 6.46 13.41 -0.61
C ARG A 74 5.00 13.28 -0.17
N THR A 75 4.11 14.12 -0.69
CA THR A 75 2.66 13.90 -0.60
C THR A 75 2.13 13.13 -1.83
N PRO A 76 1.06 12.32 -1.72
CA PRO A 76 0.45 11.67 -2.88
C PRO A 76 -0.04 12.69 -3.91
N VAL A 77 0.08 12.37 -5.20
CA VAL A 77 -0.55 13.18 -6.26
C VAL A 77 -2.08 13.11 -6.23
N ILE A 78 -2.62 12.05 -5.61
CA ILE A 78 -4.04 11.88 -5.33
C ILE A 78 -4.36 12.71 -4.08
N SER A 79 -5.09 13.82 -4.24
CA SER A 79 -5.50 14.62 -3.08
C SER A 79 -6.79 14.10 -2.45
N ALA A 80 -6.96 14.36 -1.14
CA ALA A 80 -8.20 14.04 -0.44
C ALA A 80 -9.41 14.73 -1.08
N ASP A 81 -9.26 15.98 -1.55
CA ASP A 81 -10.35 16.74 -2.18
C ASP A 81 -10.80 16.14 -3.52
N GLN A 82 -9.85 15.61 -4.32
CA GLN A 82 -10.19 14.87 -5.53
C GLN A 82 -11.07 13.67 -5.19
N VAL A 83 -10.70 12.90 -4.17
CA VAL A 83 -11.48 11.73 -3.75
C VAL A 83 -12.85 12.14 -3.19
N ARG A 84 -12.89 13.17 -2.33
CA ARG A 84 -14.12 13.71 -1.73
C ARG A 84 -15.10 14.31 -2.73
N SER A 85 -14.64 14.73 -3.91
CA SER A 85 -15.54 15.18 -4.99
C SER A 85 -16.53 14.09 -5.44
N ALA A 86 -16.29 12.82 -5.06
CA ALA A 86 -17.12 11.67 -5.40
C ALA A 86 -17.33 11.48 -6.92
N ARG A 87 -16.46 12.08 -7.74
CA ARG A 87 -16.56 11.95 -9.19
C ARG A 87 -16.37 10.49 -9.59
N PRO A 88 -17.25 9.90 -10.42
CA PRO A 88 -17.19 8.49 -10.77
C PRO A 88 -15.84 8.03 -11.31
N SER A 89 -15.13 8.87 -12.08
CA SER A 89 -13.79 8.54 -12.61
C SER A 89 -12.75 8.31 -11.53
N TYR A 90 -12.76 9.10 -10.45
CA TYR A 90 -11.82 8.98 -9.34
C TYR A 90 -12.13 7.77 -8.46
N VAL A 91 -13.40 7.60 -8.10
CA VAL A 91 -13.87 6.42 -7.32
C VAL A 91 -13.55 5.14 -8.08
N ASN A 92 -13.94 5.05 -9.35
CA ASN A 92 -13.71 3.86 -10.16
C ASN A 92 -12.21 3.64 -10.41
N GLY A 93 -11.42 4.70 -10.64
CA GLY A 93 -9.97 4.60 -10.78
C GLY A 93 -9.31 3.99 -9.54
N LEU A 94 -9.69 4.44 -8.33
CA LEU A 94 -9.21 3.87 -7.07
C LEU A 94 -9.64 2.43 -6.86
N LEU A 95 -10.90 2.11 -7.17
CA LEU A 95 -11.41 0.74 -7.08
C LEU A 95 -10.63 -0.20 -8.03
N ILE A 96 -10.38 0.21 -9.27
CA ILE A 96 -9.54 -0.57 -10.20
C ILE A 96 -8.12 -0.72 -9.63
N ALA A 97 -7.47 0.36 -9.19
CA ALA A 97 -6.08 0.28 -8.71
C ALA A 97 -5.93 -0.67 -7.51
N SER A 98 -6.86 -0.59 -6.56
CA SER A 98 -6.83 -1.34 -5.31
C SER A 98 -7.36 -2.77 -5.44
N ARG A 99 -8.36 -3.06 -6.27
CA ARG A 99 -8.97 -4.41 -6.40
C ARG A 99 -8.70 -5.10 -7.73
N GLY A 100 -8.14 -4.39 -8.69
CA GLY A 100 -7.91 -4.90 -10.03
C GLY A 100 -6.74 -5.87 -10.16
N VAL A 101 -6.69 -6.52 -11.30
CA VAL A 101 -5.63 -7.45 -11.68
C VAL A 101 -4.57 -6.73 -12.51
N ARG A 102 -3.31 -7.14 -12.33
CA ARG A 102 -2.22 -6.66 -13.18
C ARG A 102 -2.40 -7.24 -14.59
N TYR A 103 -2.26 -6.39 -15.58
CA TYR A 103 -2.32 -6.75 -16.99
C TYR A 103 -0.92 -6.69 -17.60
N PRO A 104 -0.48 -7.73 -18.34
CA PRO A 104 0.88 -7.78 -18.88
C PRO A 104 1.11 -6.82 -20.07
N GLY A 105 0.05 -6.27 -20.66
CA GLY A 105 0.17 -5.34 -21.79
C GLY A 105 0.51 -3.91 -21.40
N ILE A 106 0.82 -3.09 -22.40
CA ILE A 106 1.20 -1.68 -22.24
C ILE A 106 -0.01 -0.80 -22.57
N CYS A 107 -0.29 0.21 -21.73
CA CYS A 107 -1.21 1.28 -22.09
C CYS A 107 -0.45 2.58 -22.44
N HIS A 108 -0.59 3.07 -23.68
CA HIS A 108 0.12 4.27 -24.14
C HIS A 108 -0.23 5.52 -23.33
N ARG A 109 -1.49 5.64 -22.89
CA ARG A 109 -1.96 6.74 -22.02
C ARG A 109 -1.47 6.61 -20.56
N SER A 110 -1.06 5.41 -20.15
CA SER A 110 -0.45 5.14 -18.84
C SER A 110 1.07 5.27 -18.85
N ARG A 111 1.71 5.60 -19.99
CA ARG A 111 3.18 5.78 -20.07
C ARG A 111 3.70 6.85 -19.10
N GLN A 112 2.89 7.87 -18.81
CA GLN A 112 3.22 8.91 -17.82
C GLN A 112 3.03 8.43 -16.37
N GLY A 113 2.45 7.25 -16.16
CA GLY A 113 2.28 6.58 -14.87
C GLY A 113 1.38 7.30 -13.86
N HIS A 114 0.57 8.27 -14.27
CA HIS A 114 -0.22 9.07 -13.34
C HIS A 114 -1.68 8.59 -13.23
N PRO A 115 -2.24 8.40 -12.02
CA PRO A 115 -1.55 8.45 -10.71
C PRO A 115 -0.95 7.10 -10.26
N PHE A 116 -1.26 5.98 -10.93
CA PHE A 116 -1.09 4.63 -10.38
C PHE A 116 0.15 3.86 -10.89
N GLY A 117 1.17 4.56 -11.37
CA GLY A 117 2.35 3.95 -12.00
C GLY A 117 2.07 3.46 -13.41
N LYS A 118 3.12 2.94 -14.06
CA LYS A 118 3.04 2.42 -15.44
C LYS A 118 2.53 0.99 -15.52
N SER A 119 2.62 0.22 -14.43
CA SER A 119 2.03 -1.11 -14.36
C SER A 119 0.51 -1.00 -14.55
N ILE A 120 0.00 -1.74 -15.52
CA ILE A 120 -1.41 -1.68 -15.88
C ILE A 120 -2.20 -2.52 -14.89
N VAL A 121 -3.13 -1.87 -14.19
CA VAL A 121 -4.15 -2.54 -13.36
C VAL A 121 -5.50 -2.27 -13.99
N ARG A 122 -6.30 -3.33 -14.18
CA ARG A 122 -7.64 -3.27 -14.79
C ARG A 122 -8.60 -4.22 -14.08
N LEU A 123 -9.89 -4.06 -14.37
CA LEU A 123 -10.93 -5.00 -13.97
C LEU A 123 -11.66 -5.52 -15.21
N PRO A 124 -11.31 -6.72 -15.71
CA PRO A 124 -11.99 -7.35 -16.85
C PRO A 124 -13.51 -7.38 -16.69
N GLY A 125 -14.23 -7.08 -17.78
CA GLY A 125 -15.70 -7.02 -17.84
C GLY A 125 -16.37 -6.05 -16.85
N THR A 126 -15.62 -5.13 -16.23
CA THR A 126 -16.13 -4.05 -15.36
C THR A 126 -15.62 -2.73 -15.92
N TRP A 127 -16.48 -1.71 -16.03
CA TRP A 127 -16.12 -0.40 -16.63
C TRP A 127 -15.35 -0.52 -17.96
N GLU A 128 -15.85 -1.39 -18.86
CA GLU A 128 -15.30 -1.65 -20.20
C GLU A 128 -13.88 -2.26 -20.19
N GLY A 129 -13.41 -2.79 -19.05
CA GLY A 129 -12.11 -3.44 -18.94
C GLY A 129 -10.92 -2.47 -19.07
N CYS A 130 -11.14 -1.16 -18.90
CA CYS A 130 -10.07 -0.17 -19.00
C CYS A 130 -9.14 -0.17 -17.77
N CYS A 131 -7.96 0.46 -17.91
CA CYS A 131 -7.00 0.55 -16.81
C CYS A 131 -7.33 1.69 -15.84
N ALA A 132 -6.82 1.57 -14.60
CA ALA A 132 -7.03 2.55 -13.53
C ALA A 132 -6.65 3.98 -13.92
N ASN A 133 -5.51 4.18 -14.58
CA ASN A 133 -5.05 5.51 -15.01
C ASN A 133 -5.98 6.13 -16.06
N CYS A 134 -6.43 5.35 -17.05
CA CYS A 134 -7.39 5.84 -18.05
C CYS A 134 -8.75 6.13 -17.42
N LYS A 135 -9.21 5.29 -16.49
CA LYS A 135 -10.47 5.53 -15.78
C LYS A 135 -10.41 6.82 -14.95
N TRP A 136 -9.31 7.00 -14.21
CA TRP A 136 -9.06 8.20 -13.40
C TRP A 136 -9.09 9.49 -14.22
N LYS A 137 -8.46 9.48 -15.40
CA LYS A 137 -8.39 10.62 -16.32
C LYS A 137 -9.65 10.80 -17.18
N GLU A 138 -10.66 9.94 -17.02
CA GLU A 138 -11.86 9.91 -17.87
C GLU A 138 -11.55 9.66 -19.36
N GLN A 139 -10.48 8.91 -19.64
CA GLN A 139 -10.01 8.56 -20.98
C GLN A 139 -10.28 7.08 -21.30
N THR A 140 -11.42 6.56 -20.83
CA THR A 140 -11.81 5.15 -20.99
C THR A 140 -11.81 4.74 -22.46
N ALA A 141 -12.48 5.51 -23.33
CA ALA A 141 -12.58 5.24 -24.76
C ALA A 141 -11.22 5.23 -25.51
N GLN A 142 -10.20 5.89 -24.95
CA GLN A 142 -8.86 5.98 -25.54
C GLN A 142 -7.88 4.98 -24.90
N CYS A 143 -8.35 4.14 -24.00
CA CYS A 143 -7.53 3.14 -23.33
C CYS A 143 -7.28 1.97 -24.29
N ASN A 144 -6.06 1.81 -24.79
CA ASN A 144 -5.72 0.75 -25.75
C ASN A 144 -5.69 -0.67 -25.15
N VAL A 145 -5.84 -0.80 -23.83
CA VAL A 145 -5.99 -2.10 -23.14
C VAL A 145 -7.45 -2.36 -22.72
N ARG A 146 -8.36 -1.45 -23.07
CA ARG A 146 -9.81 -1.60 -22.89
C ARG A 146 -10.28 -2.80 -23.69
N ASN A 147 -11.12 -3.61 -23.07
CA ASN A 147 -11.82 -4.69 -23.75
C ASN A 147 -13.25 -4.78 -23.21
N PRO A 148 -14.25 -4.21 -23.90
CA PRO A 148 -15.63 -4.23 -23.45
C PRO A 148 -16.28 -5.61 -23.55
N ASN A 149 -15.71 -6.52 -24.35
CA ASN A 149 -16.29 -7.84 -24.63
C ASN A 149 -15.65 -8.95 -23.77
N GLU A 150 -14.78 -8.58 -22.84
CA GLU A 150 -14.13 -9.56 -21.98
C GLU A 150 -15.07 -10.05 -20.88
N PRO A 151 -15.03 -11.34 -20.52
CA PRO A 151 -15.77 -11.86 -19.37
C PRO A 151 -15.47 -11.07 -18.09
N ARG A 152 -16.50 -10.93 -17.25
CA ARG A 152 -16.37 -10.26 -15.96
C ARG A 152 -15.41 -11.02 -15.06
N TYR A 153 -14.40 -10.32 -14.56
CA TYR A 153 -13.52 -10.84 -13.53
C TYR A 153 -14.30 -11.03 -12.23
N ILE A 154 -14.19 -12.22 -11.66
CA ILE A 154 -14.67 -12.55 -10.33
C ILE A 154 -13.42 -12.93 -9.52
N PRO A 155 -13.07 -12.18 -8.47
CA PRO A 155 -11.94 -12.56 -7.63
C PRO A 155 -12.25 -13.92 -6.99
N PRO A 156 -11.26 -14.83 -6.88
CA PRO A 156 -11.45 -16.08 -6.16
C PRO A 156 -11.92 -15.74 -4.74
N ALA A 157 -12.99 -16.39 -4.29
CA ALA A 157 -13.57 -16.17 -2.97
C ALA A 157 -12.47 -16.31 -1.92
N SER A 158 -12.08 -15.16 -1.34
CA SER A 158 -11.18 -15.00 -0.19
C SER A 158 -10.25 -16.20 0.05
N ALA A 159 -9.07 -16.21 -0.60
CA ALA A 159 -7.95 -16.93 0.00
C ALA A 159 -7.84 -16.46 1.46
N PRO A 160 -7.77 -17.38 2.45
CA PRO A 160 -7.75 -17.01 3.86
C PRO A 160 -6.62 -16.01 4.09
N LEU A 161 -6.96 -14.87 4.69
CA LEU A 161 -5.98 -13.86 5.04
C LEU A 161 -4.94 -14.50 5.96
N PRO A 162 -3.64 -14.20 5.79
CA PRO A 162 -2.67 -14.60 6.79
C PRO A 162 -3.10 -14.02 8.15
N PRO A 163 -3.09 -14.81 9.24
CA PRO A 163 -3.42 -14.31 10.56
C PRO A 163 -2.50 -13.14 10.90
N PRO A 164 -3.00 -12.13 11.65
CA PRO A 164 -2.21 -10.95 11.97
C PRO A 164 -0.90 -11.38 12.64
N SER A 165 0.23 -11.10 11.99
CA SER A 165 1.51 -11.07 12.68
C SER A 165 1.38 -9.98 13.74
N ARG A 166 1.25 -10.42 15.00
CA ARG A 166 1.27 -9.60 16.22
C ARG A 166 2.40 -8.59 16.05
N VAL A 167 2.04 -7.30 16.05
CA VAL A 167 3.02 -6.22 16.16
C VAL A 167 3.74 -6.50 17.47
N GLU A 168 5.00 -6.96 17.39
CA GLU A 168 5.89 -6.83 18.52
C GLU A 168 5.92 -5.33 18.82
N GLU A 169 5.40 -4.97 19.99
CA GLU A 169 5.54 -3.65 20.58
C GLU A 169 7.02 -3.27 20.46
N LEU A 170 7.31 -2.32 19.58
CA LEU A 170 8.51 -1.51 19.70
C LEU A 170 8.32 -0.75 21.02
N THR A 171 8.79 -1.36 22.10
CA THR A 171 9.02 -0.64 23.35
C THR A 171 10.02 0.45 23.04
N ASP A 172 9.60 1.70 23.21
CA ASP A 172 10.51 2.84 23.32
C ASP A 172 11.41 2.60 24.52
N SER A 173 12.60 2.06 24.28
CA SER A 173 13.70 2.15 25.22
C SER A 173 14.60 3.29 24.78
N ASP A 174 14.13 4.51 25.03
CA ASP A 174 14.98 5.66 25.21
C ASP A 174 15.80 5.45 26.49
N GLU A 175 17.07 5.12 26.36
CA GLU A 175 18.11 5.51 27.33
C GLU A 175 19.47 5.52 26.64
N ALA A 176 19.75 6.61 25.93
CA ALA A 176 21.09 7.09 25.72
C ALA A 176 21.34 8.20 26.75
N ASN A 177 22.22 7.96 27.73
CA ASN A 177 23.12 9.00 28.22
C ASN A 177 24.34 8.43 28.98
N ASP A 178 25.46 8.46 28.27
CA ASP A 178 26.79 8.97 28.63
C ASP A 178 27.35 8.82 30.05
N GLY A 179 28.53 8.20 30.12
CA GLY A 179 29.40 8.20 31.30
C GLY A 179 30.81 7.72 30.97
N ASN A 180 31.65 8.66 30.56
CA ASN A 180 33.01 8.53 30.04
C ASN A 180 34.10 8.25 31.11
N SER A 181 35.07 7.41 30.74
CA SER A 181 36.53 7.50 31.01
C SER A 181 37.21 7.10 32.33
N ALA A 182 38.45 6.59 32.10
CA ALA A 182 39.64 6.46 32.96
C ALA A 182 39.59 5.36 34.04
N GLY A 183 40.54 4.43 34.15
CA GLY A 183 41.99 4.53 33.99
C GLY A 183 42.62 4.42 35.38
N GLY A 184 43.46 3.40 35.64
CA GLY A 184 44.24 3.34 36.89
C GLY A 184 44.62 1.94 37.34
N ASP A 185 45.89 1.60 37.14
CA ASP A 185 46.65 0.53 37.79
C ASP A 185 46.57 0.59 39.32
N GLY A 186 46.76 -0.56 40.00
CA GLY A 186 46.93 -0.58 41.44
C GLY A 186 47.00 -1.96 42.07
N ASP A 187 48.23 -2.45 42.21
CA ASP A 187 48.70 -3.62 42.93
C ASP A 187 48.15 -3.89 44.36
N ARG A 188 48.38 -5.16 44.76
CA ARG A 188 48.81 -5.67 46.09
C ARG A 188 47.80 -6.30 47.06
N ALA A 189 47.97 -7.63 47.15
CA ALA A 189 48.48 -8.40 48.30
C ALA A 189 47.53 -8.99 49.36
N GLY A 190 47.79 -10.29 49.58
CA GLY A 190 47.75 -10.97 50.88
C GLY A 190 46.45 -11.71 51.18
N ALA A 191 46.41 -12.90 51.75
CA ALA A 191 47.37 -13.94 52.09
C ALA A 191 46.57 -15.05 52.81
N SER A 192 47.10 -16.27 52.79
CA SER A 192 46.81 -17.37 53.73
C SER A 192 45.44 -18.06 53.60
N GLY A 193 45.33 -19.38 53.66
CA GLY A 193 46.28 -20.42 54.04
C GLY A 193 45.51 -21.66 54.50
N THR A 194 46.25 -22.76 54.73
CA THR A 194 45.82 -24.06 55.30
C THR A 194 45.03 -24.97 54.35
N ALA A 195 45.13 -26.30 54.35
CA ALA A 195 45.97 -27.36 54.91
C ALA A 195 45.30 -28.67 54.37
N GLY A 196 45.89 -29.84 54.16
CA GLY A 196 47.19 -30.45 54.38
C GLY A 196 47.00 -31.97 54.13
N ALA A 197 48.13 -32.70 54.01
CA ALA A 197 48.33 -34.13 54.25
C ALA A 197 47.46 -35.15 53.42
N VAL A 198 48.00 -36.23 52.84
CA VAL A 198 49.15 -37.08 53.18
C VAL A 198 49.73 -37.66 51.89
#